data_AF-C1ABU0-F1
#
_entry.id   AF-C1ABU0-F1
#
_cell.length_a   1.000
_cell.length_b   1.000
_cell.length_c   1.000
_cell.angle_alpha   90.00
_cell.angle_beta   90.00
_cell.angle_gamma   90.00
#
_symmetry.space_group_name_H-M   'P 1'
#
loop_
_entity.id
_entity.type
_entity.pdbx_description
1 polymer ?
#
loop_
_entity_poly.entity_id
_entity_poly.type
_entity_poly.pdbx_seq_one_letter_code
_entity_poly.pdbx_strand_id
1 'polypeptide(L)'
;MMLKLVLPTPLMVRCLALLVGCLMAVPVVLGAQSQPRRPAAVVQISVIDSALRPVESAEVLVRQGLRTLGVTRVNAAGAATLSIVDDSSMFEVVARQLGFGPARRFVRLVFGDTISLILTLTPSPQQLAAVQVTARESLRQRAYHLDGETIAASTLPIRSALDVMLRLRPYMLTSLSGGTVCGTVQEVWVNGTRVPKDLMPDPRQVGRKVLGRSVSPAVLTILESIKPEHIAEMSYIDCFGGTVQKVGSEDAVYIVLKPDIEYRWPDGTFHVSDTARAGRM
;
A
#
# COMPACT_ATOMS: atom_id res chain seq x y z
N MET A 1 -40.10 -52.73 83.02
CA MET A 1 -40.31 -51.42 83.66
C MET A 1 -40.24 -50.37 82.54
N MET A 2 -41.39 -49.85 82.08
CA MET A 2 -41.95 -48.52 82.46
C MET A 2 -40.90 -47.40 82.31
N LEU A 3 -41.01 -46.40 81.42
CA LEU A 3 -42.05 -45.38 81.23
C LEU A 3 -41.69 -44.63 79.90
N LYS A 4 -42.57 -44.44 78.90
CA LYS A 4 -43.40 -43.23 78.58
C LYS A 4 -42.63 -41.89 78.68
N LEU A 5 -42.80 -40.84 77.86
CA LEU A 5 -43.58 -40.42 76.68
C LEU A 5 -43.27 -38.90 76.56
N VAL A 6 -43.25 -38.25 75.39
CA VAL A 6 -43.81 -36.88 75.13
C VAL A 6 -43.66 -36.54 73.63
N LEU A 7 -44.82 -36.33 72.99
CA LEU A 7 -45.11 -35.67 71.69
C LEU A 7 -45.24 -34.13 71.92
N PRO A 8 -45.19 -33.20 70.93
CA PRO A 8 -46.14 -33.19 69.79
C PRO A 8 -45.70 -32.55 68.45
N THR A 9 -46.49 -32.92 67.43
CA THR A 9 -46.70 -32.38 66.07
C THR A 9 -47.47 -31.02 66.08
N PRO A 10 -47.60 -30.27 64.97
CA PRO A 10 -48.55 -30.56 63.86
C PRO A 10 -47.98 -30.26 62.43
N LEU A 11 -48.23 -31.06 61.39
CA LEU A 11 -49.46 -31.14 60.57
C LEU A 11 -49.90 -29.79 59.97
N MET A 12 -49.67 -29.59 58.67
CA MET A 12 -50.66 -29.14 57.66
C MET A 12 -49.93 -28.68 56.37
N VAL A 13 -50.01 -29.43 55.26
CA VAL A 13 -51.13 -29.46 54.29
C VAL A 13 -51.12 -28.23 53.37
N ARG A 14 -50.66 -28.39 52.11
CA ARG A 14 -51.44 -28.10 50.88
C ARG A 14 -50.64 -28.18 49.56
N CYS A 15 -51.30 -28.80 48.58
CA CYS A 15 -51.17 -28.68 47.11
C CYS A 15 -49.87 -29.25 46.50
N LEU A 16 -49.81 -30.44 45.89
CA LEU A 16 -50.65 -31.06 44.86
C LEU A 16 -50.92 -30.15 43.64
N ALA A 17 -50.46 -30.63 42.48
CA ALA A 17 -50.79 -30.25 41.09
C ALA A 17 -49.92 -29.17 40.40
N LEU A 18 -48.82 -29.62 39.76
CA LEU A 18 -48.59 -29.32 38.35
C LEU A 18 -47.75 -30.44 37.70
N LEU A 19 -48.48 -31.19 36.89
CA LEU A 19 -48.15 -32.39 36.14
C LEU A 19 -47.58 -31.99 34.76
N VAL A 20 -46.68 -32.83 34.21
CA VAL A 20 -46.41 -33.03 32.78
C VAL A 20 -45.54 -31.98 32.06
N GLY A 21 -44.37 -32.43 31.58
CA GLY A 21 -43.73 -31.86 30.39
C GLY A 21 -42.23 -31.60 30.47
N CYS A 22 -41.39 -32.62 30.68
CA CYS A 22 -39.95 -32.55 30.32
C CYS A 22 -39.33 -33.95 30.16
N LEU A 23 -40.04 -34.83 29.45
CA LEU A 23 -39.45 -36.01 28.81
C LEU A 23 -39.48 -35.73 27.30
N MET A 24 -38.38 -36.02 26.61
CA MET A 24 -38.13 -35.89 25.15
C MET A 24 -37.47 -34.59 24.67
N ALA A 25 -36.14 -34.57 24.67
CA ALA A 25 -35.34 -33.95 23.59
C ALA A 25 -33.87 -34.37 23.72
N VAL A 26 -33.54 -35.63 23.40
CA VAL A 26 -32.17 -35.97 23.01
C VAL A 26 -32.03 -35.55 21.55
N PRO A 27 -31.18 -34.55 21.21
CA PRO A 27 -30.94 -34.21 19.82
C PRO A 27 -30.21 -35.39 19.17
N VAL A 28 -30.92 -36.14 18.34
CA VAL A 28 -30.31 -37.02 17.35
C VAL A 28 -29.51 -36.11 16.43
N VAL A 29 -28.18 -36.13 16.60
CA VAL A 29 -27.26 -35.54 15.62
C VAL A 29 -27.37 -36.42 14.38
N LEU A 30 -28.29 -36.07 13.49
CA LEU A 30 -28.28 -36.51 12.11
C LEU A 30 -26.96 -35.99 11.53
N GLY A 31 -25.95 -36.85 11.54
CA GLY A 31 -24.72 -36.63 10.80
C GLY A 31 -25.12 -36.27 9.38
N ALA A 32 -24.80 -35.04 8.97
CA ALA A 32 -24.87 -34.66 7.58
C ALA A 32 -24.04 -35.69 6.81
N GLN A 33 -24.70 -36.61 6.13
CA GLN A 33 -24.05 -37.48 5.17
C GLN A 33 -23.51 -36.53 4.11
N SER A 34 -22.21 -36.25 4.18
CA SER A 34 -21.45 -35.67 3.10
C SER A 34 -21.76 -36.53 1.88
N GLN A 35 -22.57 -35.99 0.96
CA GLN A 35 -22.79 -36.59 -0.34
C GLN A 35 -21.43 -36.99 -0.90
N PRO A 36 -21.29 -38.18 -1.51
CA PRO A 36 -20.03 -38.60 -2.11
C PRO A 36 -19.56 -37.49 -3.05
N ARG A 37 -18.54 -36.75 -2.59
CA ARG A 37 -17.96 -35.64 -3.32
C ARG A 37 -17.40 -36.29 -4.59
N ARG A 38 -17.99 -36.00 -5.75
CA ARG A 38 -17.49 -36.55 -7.01
C ARG A 38 -15.97 -36.34 -7.05
N PRO A 39 -15.18 -37.39 -7.29
CA PRO A 39 -13.73 -37.27 -7.23
C PRO A 39 -13.30 -36.27 -8.29
N ALA A 40 -12.65 -35.18 -7.83
CA ALA A 40 -12.09 -34.19 -8.73
C ALA A 40 -10.96 -34.82 -9.53
N ALA A 41 -10.85 -34.49 -10.82
CA ALA A 41 -9.64 -34.77 -11.56
C ALA A 41 -8.53 -33.83 -11.05
N VAL A 42 -7.34 -34.36 -10.82
CA VAL A 42 -6.19 -33.59 -10.33
C VAL A 42 -5.22 -33.36 -11.48
N VAL A 43 -4.91 -32.10 -11.75
CA VAL A 43 -3.93 -31.71 -12.76
C VAL A 43 -2.69 -31.21 -12.04
N GLN A 44 -1.58 -31.96 -12.15
CA GLN A 44 -0.26 -31.56 -11.70
C GLN A 44 0.49 -30.92 -12.87
N ILE A 45 0.92 -29.67 -12.71
CA ILE A 45 1.58 -28.90 -13.76
C ILE A 45 3.02 -28.59 -13.33
N SER A 46 3.97 -28.84 -14.22
CA SER A 46 5.31 -28.28 -14.15
C SER A 46 5.48 -27.24 -15.27
N VAL A 47 5.90 -26.04 -14.93
CA VAL A 47 6.14 -24.95 -15.87
C VAL A 47 7.63 -24.67 -15.90
N ILE A 48 8.22 -24.81 -17.08
CA ILE A 48 9.65 -24.64 -17.32
C ILE A 48 9.89 -23.69 -18.49
N ASP A 49 11.06 -23.07 -18.56
CA ASP A 49 11.48 -22.31 -19.74
C ASP A 49 12.15 -23.20 -20.79
N SER A 50 12.49 -22.64 -21.94
CA SER A 50 13.24 -23.33 -23.00
C SER A 50 14.66 -23.77 -22.59
N ALA A 51 15.19 -23.25 -21.47
CA ALA A 51 16.45 -23.67 -20.87
C ALA A 51 16.25 -24.71 -19.74
N LEU A 52 15.05 -25.30 -19.65
CA LEU A 52 14.66 -26.32 -18.66
C LEU A 52 14.71 -25.82 -17.21
N ARG A 53 14.65 -24.51 -16.98
CA ARG A 53 14.57 -23.93 -15.64
C ARG A 53 13.12 -23.77 -15.20
N PRO A 54 12.80 -23.98 -13.92
CA PRO A 54 11.46 -23.74 -13.41
C PRO A 54 11.07 -22.27 -13.56
N VAL A 55 9.84 -22.01 -14.01
CA VAL A 55 9.29 -20.65 -14.11
C VAL A 55 8.38 -20.40 -12.93
N GLU A 56 8.90 -19.69 -11.94
CA GLU A 56 8.14 -19.26 -10.77
C GLU A 56 7.07 -18.22 -11.13
N SER A 57 5.98 -18.20 -10.33
CA SER A 57 4.92 -17.20 -10.40
C SER A 57 4.12 -17.16 -11.71
N ALA A 58 4.39 -18.07 -12.64
CA ALA A 58 3.55 -18.27 -13.81
C ALA A 58 2.12 -18.58 -13.38
N GLU A 59 1.16 -17.99 -14.08
CA GLU A 59 -0.26 -18.26 -13.87
C GLU A 59 -0.70 -19.38 -14.78
N VAL A 60 -1.33 -20.40 -14.18
CA VAL A 60 -1.87 -21.55 -14.90
C VAL A 60 -3.38 -21.51 -14.82
N LEU A 61 -4.03 -21.61 -15.97
CA LEU A 61 -5.48 -21.58 -16.11
C LEU A 61 -5.92 -22.90 -16.74
N VAL A 62 -7.02 -23.47 -16.25
CA VAL A 62 -7.71 -24.58 -16.92
C VAL A 62 -9.06 -24.11 -17.41
N ARG A 63 -9.34 -24.39 -18.68
CA ARG A 63 -10.46 -23.82 -19.43
C ARG A 63 -11.21 -24.90 -20.19
N GLN A 64 -12.48 -24.65 -20.43
CA GLN A 64 -13.33 -25.42 -21.33
C GLN A 64 -14.04 -24.44 -22.26
N GLY A 65 -13.62 -24.40 -23.53
CA GLY A 65 -14.04 -23.35 -24.45
C GLY A 65 -13.67 -21.96 -23.89
N LEU A 66 -14.67 -21.11 -23.66
CA LEU A 66 -14.49 -19.77 -23.08
C LEU A 66 -14.61 -19.74 -21.55
N ARG A 67 -15.06 -20.84 -20.92
CA ARG A 67 -15.26 -20.92 -19.47
C ARG A 67 -13.93 -21.26 -18.78
N THR A 68 -13.58 -20.49 -17.75
CA THR A 68 -12.42 -20.80 -16.89
C THR A 68 -12.91 -21.63 -15.70
N LEU A 69 -12.29 -22.80 -15.50
CA LEU A 69 -12.65 -23.75 -14.44
C LEU A 69 -11.78 -23.60 -13.20
N GLY A 70 -10.54 -23.13 -13.39
CA GLY A 70 -9.65 -22.85 -12.29
C GLY A 70 -8.44 -22.05 -12.73
N VAL A 71 -7.89 -21.33 -11.77
CA VAL A 71 -6.66 -20.55 -11.90
C VAL A 71 -5.80 -20.86 -10.69
N THR A 72 -4.51 -21.06 -10.92
CA THR A 72 -3.52 -21.23 -9.86
C THR A 72 -2.22 -20.57 -10.26
N ARG A 73 -1.32 -20.40 -9.29
CA ARG A 73 0.01 -19.84 -9.52
C ARG A 73 1.07 -20.89 -9.25
N VAL A 74 2.10 -20.89 -10.08
CA VAL A 74 3.25 -21.79 -9.99
C VAL A 74 4.16 -21.34 -8.83
N ASN A 75 4.58 -22.30 -8.02
CA ASN A 75 5.49 -22.08 -6.89
C ASN A 75 6.96 -21.91 -7.35
N ALA A 76 7.87 -21.67 -6.40
CA ALA A 76 9.30 -21.52 -6.67
C ALA A 76 9.96 -22.75 -7.34
N ALA A 77 9.37 -23.94 -7.19
CA ALA A 77 9.86 -25.16 -7.83
C ALA A 77 9.35 -25.33 -9.27
N GLY A 78 8.61 -24.36 -9.82
CA GLY A 78 7.99 -24.49 -11.13
C GLY A 78 6.78 -25.43 -11.13
N ALA A 79 6.21 -25.76 -9.97
CA ALA A 79 5.07 -26.68 -9.85
C ALA A 79 3.77 -25.97 -9.48
N ALA A 80 2.66 -26.49 -9.99
CA ALA A 80 1.30 -26.12 -9.60
C ALA A 80 0.40 -27.37 -9.56
N THR A 81 -0.67 -27.32 -8.79
CA THR A 81 -1.68 -28.38 -8.77
C THR A 81 -3.07 -27.74 -8.76
N LEU A 82 -3.98 -28.30 -9.54
CA LEU A 82 -5.35 -27.81 -9.65
C LEU A 82 -6.33 -28.99 -9.69
N SER A 83 -7.37 -28.92 -8.86
CA SER A 83 -8.43 -29.93 -8.81
C SER A 83 -9.66 -29.42 -9.57
N ILE A 84 -10.15 -30.22 -10.52
CA ILE A 84 -11.27 -29.86 -11.40
C ILE A 84 -12.43 -30.81 -11.13
N VAL A 85 -13.60 -30.22 -10.85
CA VAL A 85 -14.86 -30.94 -10.73
C VAL A 85 -15.72 -30.54 -11.92
N ASP A 86 -15.59 -31.24 -13.04
CA ASP A 86 -16.43 -31.00 -14.22
C ASP A 86 -16.61 -32.28 -15.05
N ASP A 87 -17.68 -32.34 -15.85
CA ASP A 87 -18.14 -33.53 -16.62
C ASP A 87 -17.66 -33.57 -18.06
N SER A 88 -16.84 -32.61 -18.46
CA SER A 88 -16.31 -32.54 -19.81
C SER A 88 -15.09 -33.45 -20.02
N SER A 89 -14.89 -33.87 -21.27
CA SER A 89 -13.77 -34.74 -21.65
C SER A 89 -12.61 -34.02 -22.32
N MET A 90 -12.62 -32.68 -22.43
CA MET A 90 -11.52 -31.94 -23.06
C MET A 90 -11.37 -30.54 -22.48
N PHE A 91 -10.15 -30.27 -22.00
CA PHE A 91 -9.79 -29.03 -21.33
C PHE A 91 -8.54 -28.44 -21.98
N GLU A 92 -8.43 -27.13 -21.96
CA GLU A 92 -7.22 -26.40 -22.31
C GLU A 92 -6.52 -25.98 -21.02
N VAL A 93 -5.26 -26.35 -20.87
CA VAL A 93 -4.37 -25.86 -19.80
C VAL A 93 -3.44 -24.82 -20.41
N VAL A 94 -3.46 -23.61 -19.87
CA VAL A 94 -2.67 -22.47 -20.36
C VAL A 94 -1.76 -21.97 -19.25
N ALA A 95 -0.47 -21.83 -19.52
CA ALA A 95 0.47 -21.13 -18.64
C ALA A 95 0.86 -19.77 -19.26
N ARG A 96 0.87 -18.72 -18.43
CA ARG A 96 1.30 -17.38 -18.82
C ARG A 96 2.23 -16.76 -17.78
N GLN A 97 3.24 -16.02 -18.24
CA GLN A 97 4.16 -15.23 -17.42
C GLN A 97 4.64 -14.02 -18.23
N LEU A 98 4.81 -12.87 -17.58
CA LEU A 98 5.39 -11.70 -18.23
C LEU A 98 6.81 -12.01 -18.73
N GLY A 99 7.14 -11.54 -19.93
CA GLY A 99 8.42 -11.84 -20.59
C GLY A 99 8.48 -13.21 -21.27
N PHE A 100 7.38 -13.97 -21.31
CA PHE A 100 7.27 -15.25 -22.00
C PHE A 100 6.03 -15.31 -22.92
N GLY A 101 6.13 -16.07 -24.02
CA GLY A 101 4.96 -16.46 -24.80
C GLY A 101 4.11 -17.50 -24.05
N PRO A 102 2.77 -17.46 -24.14
CA PRO A 102 1.91 -18.40 -23.42
C PRO A 102 2.04 -19.83 -23.98
N ALA A 103 2.12 -20.81 -23.09
CA ALA A 103 2.10 -22.23 -23.46
C ALA A 103 0.70 -22.82 -23.26
N ARG A 104 0.27 -23.67 -24.20
CA ARG A 104 -1.08 -24.26 -24.19
C ARG A 104 -1.03 -25.75 -24.45
N ARG A 105 -1.85 -26.52 -23.75
CA ARG A 105 -2.04 -27.96 -23.98
C ARG A 105 -3.51 -28.32 -23.84
N PHE A 106 -4.00 -29.12 -24.78
CA PHE A 106 -5.32 -29.73 -24.69
C PHE A 106 -5.17 -31.11 -24.04
N VAL A 107 -6.00 -31.38 -23.04
CA VAL A 107 -5.97 -32.62 -22.27
C VAL A 107 -7.37 -33.15 -22.10
N ARG A 108 -7.50 -34.48 -22.12
CA ARG A 108 -8.73 -35.17 -21.73
C ARG A 108 -8.56 -35.60 -20.27
N LEU A 109 -9.50 -35.19 -19.41
CA LEU A 109 -9.55 -35.64 -18.02
C LEU A 109 -10.72 -36.62 -17.86
N VAL A 110 -10.49 -37.69 -17.11
CA VAL A 110 -11.54 -38.57 -16.62
C VAL A 110 -11.69 -38.34 -15.11
N PHE A 111 -12.89 -38.55 -14.58
CA PHE A 111 -13.16 -38.38 -13.15
C PHE A 111 -12.25 -39.27 -12.30
N GLY A 112 -11.64 -38.69 -11.26
CA GLY A 112 -10.71 -39.38 -10.37
C GLY A 112 -9.30 -39.57 -10.93
N ASP A 113 -9.02 -39.13 -12.16
CA ASP A 113 -7.65 -39.20 -12.69
C ASP A 113 -6.75 -38.15 -12.06
N THR A 114 -5.47 -38.51 -11.96
CA THR A 114 -4.37 -37.57 -11.76
C THR A 114 -3.52 -37.53 -13.02
N ILE A 115 -3.40 -36.35 -13.64
CA ILE A 115 -2.54 -36.17 -14.81
C ILE A 115 -1.37 -35.24 -14.48
N SER A 116 -0.22 -35.51 -15.08
CA SER A 116 0.97 -34.66 -14.96
C SER A 116 1.29 -34.03 -16.31
N LEU A 117 1.51 -32.72 -16.33
CA LEU A 117 1.76 -31.94 -17.54
C LEU A 117 3.01 -31.10 -17.39
N ILE A 118 3.78 -31.00 -18.48
CA ILE A 118 4.89 -30.05 -18.59
C ILE A 118 4.51 -28.99 -19.62
N LEU A 119 4.54 -27.73 -19.20
CA LEU A 119 4.31 -26.57 -20.05
C LEU A 119 5.62 -25.79 -20.20
N THR A 120 6.14 -25.76 -21.43
CA THR A 120 7.39 -25.04 -21.74
C THR A 120 7.07 -23.64 -22.25
N LEU A 121 7.42 -22.64 -21.47
CA LEU A 121 7.31 -21.23 -21.83
C LEU A 121 8.54 -20.81 -22.66
N THR A 122 8.28 -20.14 -23.78
CA THR A 122 9.36 -19.60 -24.62
C THR A 122 9.61 -18.14 -24.22
N PRO A 123 10.85 -17.74 -23.90
CA PRO A 123 11.16 -16.34 -23.63
C PRO A 123 10.71 -15.44 -24.78
N SER A 124 9.98 -14.38 -24.45
CA SER A 124 9.54 -13.34 -25.38
C SER A 124 9.93 -11.99 -24.78
N PRO A 125 11.24 -11.66 -24.79
CA PRO A 125 11.71 -10.38 -24.27
C PRO A 125 11.08 -9.25 -25.08
N GLN A 126 10.14 -8.53 -24.48
CA GLN A 126 9.64 -7.29 -25.05
C GLN A 126 10.65 -6.18 -24.73
N GLN A 127 11.34 -5.69 -25.75
CA GLN A 127 12.07 -4.44 -25.65
C GLN A 127 11.03 -3.32 -25.59
N LEU A 128 10.81 -2.77 -24.39
CA LEU A 128 10.00 -1.57 -24.25
C LEU A 128 10.76 -0.43 -24.92
N ALA A 129 10.08 0.33 -25.77
CA ALA A 129 10.63 1.58 -26.28
C ALA A 129 10.98 2.47 -25.09
N ALA A 130 12.12 3.15 -25.16
CA ALA A 130 12.47 4.13 -24.15
C ALA A 130 11.33 5.15 -24.03
N VAL A 131 10.90 5.43 -22.79
CA VAL A 131 9.89 6.45 -22.54
C VAL A 131 10.46 7.79 -23.00
N GLN A 132 9.93 8.30 -24.12
CA GLN A 132 10.30 9.61 -24.62
C GLN A 132 9.39 10.66 -24.03
N VAL A 133 9.94 11.55 -23.20
CA VAL A 133 9.24 12.74 -22.71
C VAL A 133 9.34 13.81 -23.80
N THR A 134 8.34 13.89 -24.67
CA THR A 134 8.28 14.88 -25.77
C THR A 134 7.55 16.16 -25.38
N ALA A 135 6.86 16.17 -24.24
CA ALA A 135 6.16 17.33 -23.75
C ALA A 135 7.15 18.39 -23.25
N ARG A 136 7.00 19.62 -23.74
CA ARG A 136 7.71 20.78 -23.19
C ARG A 136 7.32 20.95 -21.73
N GLU A 137 8.31 21.10 -20.86
CA GLU A 137 8.08 21.34 -19.44
C GLU A 137 7.09 22.50 -19.25
N SER A 138 6.03 22.25 -18.48
CA SER A 138 5.03 23.29 -18.21
C SER A 138 5.64 24.42 -17.39
N LEU A 139 5.16 25.66 -17.58
CA LEU A 139 5.61 26.81 -16.79
C LEU A 139 5.45 26.57 -15.28
N ARG A 140 4.37 25.87 -14.89
CA ARG A 140 4.11 25.50 -13.50
C ARG A 140 5.14 24.52 -12.97
N GLN A 141 5.44 23.44 -13.72
CA GLN A 141 6.47 22.48 -13.31
C GLN A 141 7.82 23.17 -13.12
N ARG A 142 8.21 24.00 -14.08
CA ARG A 142 9.48 24.73 -14.03
C ARG A 142 9.56 25.72 -12.85
N ALA A 143 8.43 26.33 -12.49
CA ALA A 143 8.39 27.33 -11.42
C ALA A 143 8.22 26.73 -10.02
N TYR A 144 7.51 25.61 -9.91
CA TYR A 144 7.04 25.04 -8.64
C TYR A 144 7.67 23.69 -8.30
N HIS A 145 8.59 23.18 -9.11
CA HIS A 145 9.32 21.97 -8.80
C HIS A 145 10.83 22.19 -8.94
N LEU A 146 11.58 21.52 -8.06
CA LEU A 146 13.03 21.56 -8.04
C LEU A 146 13.57 20.27 -7.39
N ASP A 147 14.48 19.59 -8.07
CA ASP A 147 15.16 18.42 -7.54
C ASP A 147 16.47 18.79 -6.82
N GLY A 148 16.97 17.86 -6.00
CA GLY A 148 18.22 18.01 -5.26
C GLY A 148 19.45 18.12 -6.17
N GLU A 149 19.41 17.55 -7.38
CA GLU A 149 20.51 17.64 -8.35
C GLU A 149 20.65 19.07 -8.90
N THR A 150 19.54 19.73 -9.22
CA THR A 150 19.51 21.12 -9.67
C THR A 150 19.98 22.06 -8.55
N ILE A 151 19.64 21.77 -7.29
CA ILE A 151 20.16 22.51 -6.13
C ILE A 151 21.67 22.32 -6.03
N ALA A 152 22.16 21.08 -6.11
CA ALA A 152 23.59 20.75 -6.00
C ALA A 152 24.43 21.31 -7.16
N ALA A 153 23.85 21.41 -8.36
CA ALA A 153 24.49 22.00 -9.54
C ALA A 153 24.54 23.54 -9.49
N SER A 154 23.87 24.18 -8.54
CA SER A 154 23.86 25.64 -8.43
C SER A 154 25.21 26.19 -7.97
N THR A 155 25.67 27.25 -8.64
CA THR A 155 26.86 28.01 -8.23
C THR A 155 26.56 29.15 -7.25
N LEU A 156 25.28 29.39 -6.94
CA LEU A 156 24.87 30.43 -6.01
C LEU A 156 25.15 29.99 -4.57
N PRO A 157 25.50 30.93 -3.65
CA PRO A 157 25.68 30.59 -2.25
C PRO A 157 24.31 30.36 -1.61
N ILE A 158 23.93 29.09 -1.46
CA ILE A 158 22.65 28.64 -0.90
C ILE A 158 22.94 28.00 0.47
N ARG A 159 22.30 28.50 1.53
CA ARG A 159 22.52 28.00 2.90
C ARG A 159 21.33 27.29 3.51
N SER A 160 20.14 27.45 2.92
CA SER A 160 18.89 26.88 3.42
C SER A 160 17.86 26.67 2.31
N ALA A 161 16.77 25.96 2.62
CA ALA A 161 15.63 25.83 1.73
C ALA A 161 14.99 27.18 1.40
N LEU A 162 15.03 28.14 2.34
CA LEU A 162 14.62 29.51 2.05
C LEU A 162 15.50 30.15 0.96
N ASP A 163 16.82 30.01 1.04
CA ASP A 163 17.74 30.48 0.00
C ASP A 163 17.48 29.78 -1.34
N VAL A 164 17.20 28.48 -1.33
CA VAL A 164 16.84 27.72 -2.54
C VAL A 164 15.64 28.38 -3.21
N MET A 165 14.57 28.65 -2.46
CA MET A 165 13.38 29.30 -3.00
C MET A 165 13.69 30.73 -3.46
N LEU A 166 14.36 31.55 -2.67
CA LEU A 166 14.65 32.94 -3.03
C LEU A 166 15.50 33.08 -4.30
N ARG A 167 16.44 32.16 -4.51
CA ARG A 167 17.47 32.27 -5.56
C ARG A 167 17.17 31.44 -6.80
N LEU A 168 16.65 30.22 -6.61
CA LEU A 168 16.41 29.28 -7.72
C LEU A 168 14.97 29.25 -8.17
N ARG A 169 14.01 29.44 -7.24
CA ARG A 169 12.57 29.29 -7.51
C ARG A 169 11.72 30.30 -6.71
N PRO A 170 11.84 31.61 -6.96
CA PRO A 170 11.17 32.64 -6.15
C PRO A 170 9.64 32.52 -6.20
N TYR A 171 9.10 32.00 -7.31
CA TYR A 171 7.66 31.75 -7.45
C TYR A 171 7.12 30.63 -6.54
N MET A 172 7.97 29.80 -5.94
CA MET A 172 7.50 28.88 -4.90
C MET A 172 7.08 29.63 -3.62
N LEU A 173 7.58 30.86 -3.36
CA LEU A 173 7.19 31.65 -2.19
C LEU A 173 5.92 32.45 -2.39
N THR A 174 5.67 32.89 -3.63
CA THR A 174 4.60 33.85 -3.95
C THR A 174 3.58 33.31 -4.94
N SER A 175 3.71 32.08 -5.43
CA SER A 175 3.05 31.59 -6.66
C SER A 175 3.44 32.38 -7.93
N LEU A 176 3.08 31.85 -9.09
CA LEU A 176 3.18 32.53 -10.39
C LEU A 176 2.34 33.81 -10.46
N SER A 177 1.35 33.98 -9.57
CA SER A 177 0.55 35.21 -9.48
C SER A 177 1.23 36.35 -8.72
N GLY A 178 2.47 36.14 -8.22
CA GLY A 178 3.20 37.16 -7.47
C GLY A 178 2.55 37.54 -6.12
N GLY A 179 1.82 36.61 -5.53
CA GLY A 179 1.12 36.77 -4.25
C GLY A 179 -0.18 37.57 -4.35
N THR A 180 -0.74 37.73 -5.56
CA THR A 180 -1.92 38.57 -5.81
C THR A 180 -3.20 37.75 -5.77
N VAL A 181 -3.15 36.52 -6.27
CA VAL A 181 -4.33 35.64 -6.36
C VAL A 181 -4.25 34.53 -5.33
N CYS A 182 -3.13 33.79 -5.32
CA CYS A 182 -2.77 32.93 -4.20
C CYS A 182 -1.91 33.73 -3.22
N GLY A 183 -1.98 33.39 -1.93
CA GLY A 183 -1.14 34.00 -0.91
C GLY A 183 0.34 33.67 -1.10
N THR A 184 1.16 34.09 -0.15
CA THR A 184 2.49 33.50 -0.01
C THR A 184 2.39 32.10 0.57
N VAL A 185 3.48 31.34 0.55
CA VAL A 185 3.56 30.06 1.28
C VAL A 185 3.05 30.21 2.70
N GLN A 186 2.06 29.40 3.02
CA GLN A 186 1.47 29.31 4.32
C GLN A 186 1.93 28.05 5.03
N GLU A 187 2.08 26.93 4.33
CA GLU A 187 2.30 25.61 4.95
C GLU A 187 3.62 24.97 4.51
N VAL A 188 4.23 24.17 5.40
CA VAL A 188 5.42 23.38 5.08
C VAL A 188 5.18 21.94 5.47
N TRP A 189 5.44 21.05 4.52
CA TRP A 189 5.39 19.61 4.67
C TRP A 189 6.78 19.03 4.45
N VAL A 190 7.22 18.16 5.35
CA VAL A 190 8.52 17.49 5.26
C VAL A 190 8.28 15.98 5.32
N ASN A 191 8.75 15.25 4.30
CA ASN A 191 8.55 13.80 4.17
C ASN A 191 7.08 13.35 4.35
N GLY A 192 6.13 14.17 3.89
CA GLY A 192 4.69 13.89 3.99
C GLY A 192 4.04 14.27 5.32
N THR A 193 4.79 14.79 6.29
CA THR A 193 4.27 15.28 7.58
C THR A 193 4.22 16.81 7.60
N ARG A 194 3.08 17.38 7.98
CA ARG A 194 2.90 18.83 8.15
C ARG A 194 3.65 19.32 9.38
N VAL A 195 4.44 20.38 9.23
CA VAL A 195 5.16 21.00 10.35
C VAL A 195 4.23 22.02 11.03
N PRO A 196 3.88 21.86 12.32
CA PRO A 196 2.96 22.77 13.01
C PRO A 196 3.57 24.16 13.20
N LYS A 197 2.80 25.21 12.91
CA LYS A 197 3.24 26.61 13.10
C LYS A 197 3.06 27.11 14.52
N ASP A 198 2.11 26.53 15.25
CA ASP A 198 1.61 27.04 16.53
C ASP A 198 2.53 26.72 17.72
N LEU A 199 3.60 25.95 17.50
CA LEU A 199 4.50 25.45 18.54
C LEU A 199 5.91 26.07 18.48
N MET A 200 6.14 27.07 17.63
CA MET A 200 7.41 27.80 17.63
C MET A 200 7.43 28.89 18.73
N PRO A 201 8.43 28.89 19.63
CA PRO A 201 8.52 29.90 20.66
C PRO A 201 9.05 31.25 20.12
N ASP A 202 8.33 32.29 20.52
CA ASP A 202 8.54 33.75 20.41
C ASP A 202 8.10 34.49 19.11
N PRO A 203 6.90 35.11 19.12
CA PRO A 203 6.36 35.98 18.06
C PRO A 203 6.97 37.39 18.00
N ARG A 204 8.11 37.65 18.66
CA ARG A 204 8.87 38.91 18.50
C ARG A 204 9.57 39.06 17.15
N GLN A 205 9.54 38.05 16.27
CA GLN A 205 9.97 38.21 14.89
C GLN A 205 8.83 38.83 14.05
N VAL A 206 8.94 40.13 13.83
CA VAL A 206 8.14 40.89 12.86
C VAL A 206 8.13 40.13 11.53
N GLY A 207 6.95 39.88 10.96
CA GLY A 207 6.79 39.27 9.65
C GLY A 207 7.80 39.84 8.66
N ARG A 208 8.73 39.01 8.18
CA ARG A 208 9.76 39.46 7.24
C ARG A 208 9.09 39.62 5.90
N LYS A 209 9.19 40.83 5.33
CA LYS A 209 8.78 41.04 3.93
C LYS A 209 9.76 40.30 3.03
N VAL A 210 9.30 39.20 2.46
CA VAL A 210 10.03 38.48 1.42
C VAL A 210 9.45 38.89 0.08
N LEU A 211 10.29 39.47 -0.78
CA LEU A 211 9.85 40.02 -2.07
C LEU A 211 8.68 41.01 -1.93
N GLY A 212 8.67 41.81 -0.85
CA GLY A 212 7.61 42.78 -0.56
C GLY A 212 6.32 42.20 0.04
N ARG A 213 6.23 40.87 0.25
CA ARG A 213 5.07 40.17 0.79
C ARG A 213 5.35 39.61 2.18
N SER A 214 4.32 39.56 3.02
CA SER A 214 4.44 39.03 4.39
C SER A 214 4.35 37.50 4.35
N VAL A 215 5.43 36.81 4.71
CA VAL A 215 5.43 35.36 4.94
C VAL A 215 5.39 35.13 6.45
N SER A 216 4.72 34.07 6.90
CA SER A 216 4.69 33.71 8.33
C SER A 216 6.13 33.48 8.85
N PRO A 217 6.53 34.10 9.98
CA PRO A 217 7.84 33.86 10.60
C PRO A 217 8.10 32.37 10.89
N ALA A 218 7.05 31.61 11.20
CA ALA A 218 7.15 30.18 11.43
C ALA A 218 7.60 29.43 10.18
N VAL A 219 6.98 29.72 9.03
CA VAL A 219 7.36 29.16 7.73
C VAL A 219 8.81 29.51 7.39
N LEU A 220 9.19 30.77 7.58
CA LEU A 220 10.56 31.22 7.28
C LEU A 220 11.59 30.49 8.14
N THR A 221 11.33 30.32 9.43
CA THR A 221 12.26 29.63 10.33
C THR A 221 12.38 28.15 9.99
N ILE A 222 11.28 27.48 9.64
CA ILE A 222 11.31 26.09 9.18
C ILE A 222 12.16 25.97 7.92
N LEU A 223 11.93 26.84 6.92
CA LEU A 223 12.69 26.84 5.67
C LEU A 223 14.17 27.24 5.87
N GLU A 224 14.47 28.09 6.83
CA GLU A 224 15.84 28.46 7.21
C GLU A 224 16.57 27.31 7.91
N SER A 225 15.86 26.44 8.64
CA SER A 225 16.45 25.29 9.32
C SER A 225 16.88 24.18 8.37
N ILE A 226 16.17 23.99 7.24
CA ILE A 226 16.44 22.91 6.29
C ILE A 226 17.63 23.27 5.39
N LYS A 227 18.70 22.48 5.49
CA LYS A 227 19.90 22.67 4.65
C LYS A 227 19.68 22.16 3.23
N PRO A 228 20.26 22.82 2.21
CA PRO A 228 20.07 22.43 0.80
C PRO A 228 20.59 21.01 0.52
N GLU A 229 21.67 20.58 1.15
CA GLU A 229 22.25 19.25 0.96
C GLU A 229 21.34 18.11 1.46
N HIS A 230 20.36 18.39 2.31
CA HIS A 230 19.40 17.41 2.82
C HIS A 230 18.20 17.21 1.89
N ILE A 231 18.00 18.11 0.93
CA ILE A 231 16.81 18.14 0.07
C ILE A 231 17.01 17.16 -1.08
N ALA A 232 16.08 16.22 -1.23
CA ALA A 232 15.95 15.39 -2.41
C ALA A 232 15.04 16.05 -3.44
N GLU A 233 13.97 16.69 -2.99
CA GLU A 233 12.97 17.35 -3.85
C GLU A 233 12.26 18.47 -3.10
N MET A 234 11.91 19.55 -3.82
CA MET A 234 10.96 20.56 -3.37
C MET A 234 9.87 20.76 -4.41
N SER A 235 8.63 20.80 -3.94
CA SER A 235 7.49 21.22 -4.74
C SER A 235 6.61 22.23 -4.02
N TYR A 236 5.95 23.09 -4.77
CA TYR A 236 4.98 24.06 -4.26
C TYR A 236 3.62 23.83 -4.89
N ILE A 237 2.59 23.84 -4.04
CA ILE A 237 1.20 23.75 -4.47
C ILE A 237 0.54 25.09 -4.14
N ASP A 238 0.10 25.79 -5.19
CA ASP A 238 -0.66 27.02 -5.06
C ASP A 238 -2.13 26.73 -4.74
N CYS A 239 -2.89 27.76 -4.39
CA CYS A 239 -4.32 27.69 -4.13
C CYS A 239 -5.19 27.16 -5.30
N PHE A 240 -4.62 27.01 -6.51
CA PHE A 240 -5.30 26.41 -7.67
C PHE A 240 -4.93 24.93 -7.89
N GLY A 241 -4.05 24.38 -7.06
CA GLY A 241 -3.62 22.99 -7.11
C GLY A 241 -4.69 22.06 -6.55
N GLY A 242 -5.84 21.94 -7.22
CA GLY A 242 -6.99 21.12 -6.81
C GLY A 242 -6.74 19.60 -6.79
N THR A 243 -5.49 19.16 -6.71
CA THR A 243 -5.07 17.76 -6.78
C THR A 243 -4.77 17.11 -5.43
N VAL A 244 -4.70 17.86 -4.32
CA VAL A 244 -4.40 17.28 -3.00
C VAL A 244 -5.56 17.48 -2.03
N GLN A 245 -6.30 16.42 -1.71
CA GLN A 245 -7.39 16.41 -0.71
C GLN A 245 -6.86 16.40 0.75
N LYS A 246 -5.83 17.17 1.07
CA LYS A 246 -5.32 17.27 2.46
C LYS A 246 -5.57 18.67 2.99
N VAL A 247 -6.12 18.77 4.20
CA VAL A 247 -6.25 20.06 4.91
C VAL A 247 -4.86 20.69 5.07
N GLY A 248 -4.70 21.95 4.66
CA GLY A 248 -3.40 22.64 4.68
C GLY A 248 -2.46 22.23 3.54
N SER A 249 -2.99 21.74 2.42
CA SER A 249 -2.21 21.44 1.21
C SER A 249 -2.14 22.61 0.22
N GLU A 250 -2.98 23.63 0.40
CA GLU A 250 -2.98 24.87 -0.37
C GLU A 250 -1.89 25.81 0.14
N ASP A 251 -1.31 26.59 -0.79
CA ASP A 251 -0.18 27.50 -0.52
C ASP A 251 0.93 26.80 0.29
N ALA A 252 1.23 25.56 -0.06
CA ALA A 252 2.08 24.68 0.72
C ALA A 252 3.35 24.30 -0.04
N VAL A 253 4.47 24.27 0.67
CA VAL A 253 5.72 23.70 0.17
C VAL A 253 5.87 22.29 0.71
N TYR A 254 6.17 21.36 -0.19
CA TYR A 254 6.48 19.97 0.11
C TYR A 254 7.97 19.76 -0.10
N ILE A 255 8.64 19.29 0.93
CA ILE A 255 10.07 19.01 0.93
C ILE A 255 10.24 17.52 1.20
N VAL A 256 10.84 16.84 0.24
CA VAL A 256 11.31 15.46 0.42
C VAL A 256 12.78 15.55 0.75
N LEU A 257 13.15 14.98 1.89
CA LEU A 257 14.54 14.87 2.31
C LEU A 257 15.16 13.59 1.73
N LYS A 258 16.49 13.58 1.64
CA LYS A 258 17.24 12.39 1.24
C LYS A 258 16.96 11.21 2.19
N PRO A 259 17.07 9.95 1.72
CA PRO A 259 16.63 8.76 2.47
C PRO A 259 17.28 8.58 3.84
N ASP A 260 18.47 9.15 4.01
CA ASP A 260 19.26 9.10 5.23
C ASP A 260 19.00 10.27 6.17
N ILE A 261 18.12 11.22 5.84
CA ILE A 261 17.87 12.40 6.66
C ILE A 261 16.47 12.37 7.25
N GLU A 262 16.40 12.32 8.57
CA GLU A 262 15.16 12.49 9.33
C GLU A 262 15.06 13.91 9.88
N TYR A 263 13.91 14.57 9.67
CA TYR A 263 13.60 15.85 10.28
C TYR A 263 12.83 15.63 11.58
N ARG A 264 13.43 16.01 12.71
CA ARG A 264 12.80 15.91 14.02
C ARG A 264 12.22 17.25 14.45
N TRP A 265 10.91 17.25 14.62
CA TRP A 265 10.17 18.33 15.28
C TRP A 265 10.03 18.01 16.79
N PRO A 266 10.07 19.00 17.71
CA PRO A 266 10.16 20.46 17.54
C PRO A 266 11.58 21.03 17.45
N ASP A 267 12.60 20.20 17.60
CA ASP A 267 13.99 20.66 17.75
C ASP A 267 14.57 21.25 16.46
N GLY A 268 13.92 21.04 15.31
CA GLY A 268 14.40 21.49 13.99
C GLY A 268 15.71 20.81 13.58
N THR A 269 16.02 19.67 14.20
CA THR A 269 17.28 18.96 14.03
C THR A 269 17.17 17.88 12.96
N PHE A 270 18.30 17.65 12.29
CA PHE A 270 18.45 16.61 11.28
C PHE A 270 19.29 15.49 11.85
N HIS A 271 18.77 14.28 11.77
CA HIS A 271 19.51 13.08 12.14
C HIS A 271 19.80 12.28 10.88
N VAL A 272 21.05 11.80 10.78
CA VAL A 272 21.37 10.77 9.80
C VAL A 272 20.79 9.46 10.32
N SER A 273 19.79 8.91 9.64
CA SER A 273 19.13 7.66 10.01
C SER A 273 20.13 6.51 10.07
N ASP A 274 20.07 5.68 11.11
CA ASP A 274 21.02 4.56 11.32
C ASP A 274 20.97 3.51 10.19
N THR A 275 19.89 3.45 9.41
CA THR A 275 19.79 2.65 8.18
C THR A 275 20.85 3.00 7.13
N ALA A 276 21.33 4.26 7.09
CA ALA A 276 22.41 4.68 6.20
C ALA A 276 23.81 4.26 6.69
N ARG A 277 23.97 3.99 7.99
CA ARG A 277 25.21 3.44 8.58
C ARG A 277 25.33 1.93 8.35
N ALA A 278 24.21 1.20 8.37
CA ALA A 278 24.20 -0.24 8.17
C ALA A 278 24.53 -0.68 6.72
N GLY A 279 24.34 0.20 5.72
CA GLY A 279 24.67 -0.07 4.32
C GLY A 279 26.11 0.28 3.89
N ARG A 280 26.95 0.74 4.81
CA ARG A 280 28.38 1.05 4.57
C ARG A 280 29.34 0.17 5.38
N MET A 281 28.86 -0.94 5.92
CA MET A 281 29.70 -2.01 6.48
C MET A 281 29.75 -3.21 5.55
#